data_AF-U1HJW5-F1
#
_entry.id   AF-U1HJW5-F1
#
_cell.length_a   1.000
_cell.length_b   1.000
_cell.length_c   1.000
_cell.angle_alpha   90.00
_cell.angle_beta   90.00
_cell.angle_gamma   90.00
#
_symmetry.space_group_name_H-M   'P 1'
#
loop_
_entity.id
_entity.type
_entity.pdbx_description
1 polymer ?
#
loop_
_entity_poly.entity_id
_entity_poly.type
_entity_poly.pdbx_seq_one_letter_code
_entity_poly.pdbx_strand_id
1 'polypeptide(L)'
;MSGYEKLSRLIGVYPELAIYRKFSTLCAKMLLYKQAELQHLENELDIISQIDSCNSEKSVFAVSWRAIDKGLMEGGDNLQKQKISEINEKINEYYSALLKARQVHTLAKPGDSDINFLREWLERPDGGDYSIKGVEAEPWKLCRAADLVTLSQSDGRDVFAQSLSDNILPWYHRYFGHRQKGATKSNDGLDNIWEYQVCSLNHPVLPQGPPTDSAT
;
A
#
# COMPACT_ATOMS: atom_id res chain seq x y z
N MET A 1 12.12 23.40 5.94
CA MET A 1 11.00 22.58 5.43
C MET A 1 11.35 21.13 5.66
N SER A 2 10.47 20.40 6.36
CA SER A 2 10.61 18.99 6.73
C SER A 2 10.48 18.07 5.49
N GLY A 3 11.01 16.85 5.53
CA GLY A 3 10.90 15.87 4.44
C GLY A 3 9.47 15.57 4.01
N TYR A 4 8.53 15.53 4.96
CA TYR A 4 7.11 15.34 4.65
C TYR A 4 6.49 16.51 3.89
N GLU A 5 6.95 17.75 4.13
CA GLU A 5 6.46 18.93 3.39
C GLU A 5 6.97 18.92 1.95
N LYS A 6 8.22 18.50 1.74
CA LYS A 6 8.78 18.34 0.39
C LYS A 6 8.07 17.21 -0.36
N LEU A 7 7.85 16.07 0.31
CA LEU A 7 7.19 14.92 -0.29
C LEU A 7 5.71 15.21 -0.60
N SER A 8 4.97 15.84 0.32
CA SER A 8 3.57 16.20 0.08
C SER A 8 3.43 17.22 -1.05
N ARG A 9 4.36 18.18 -1.15
CA ARG A 9 4.42 19.10 -2.29
C ARG A 9 4.71 18.37 -3.60
N LEU A 10 5.66 17.43 -3.60
CA LEU A 10 5.98 16.63 -4.79
C LEU A 10 4.75 15.84 -5.26
N ILE A 11 4.09 15.11 -4.35
CA ILE A 11 2.88 14.32 -4.65
C ILE A 11 1.74 15.24 -5.10
N GLY A 12 1.58 16.42 -4.49
CA GLY A 12 0.56 17.39 -4.87
C GLY A 12 0.75 17.96 -6.27
N VAL A 13 2.00 18.08 -6.75
CA VAL A 13 2.30 18.52 -8.12
C VAL A 13 2.22 17.34 -9.10
N TYR A 14 2.59 16.13 -8.67
CA TYR A 14 2.63 14.92 -9.50
C TYR A 14 1.80 13.79 -8.88
N PRO A 15 0.50 13.71 -9.18
CA PRO A 15 -0.39 12.67 -8.65
C PRO A 15 0.05 11.24 -8.97
N GLU A 16 0.82 11.02 -10.04
CA GLU A 16 1.42 9.72 -10.38
C GLU A 16 2.32 9.17 -9.26
N LEU A 17 2.92 10.06 -8.45
CA LEU A 17 3.75 9.71 -7.31
C LEU A 17 2.96 9.53 -6.01
N ALA A 18 1.63 9.55 -6.07
CA ALA A 18 0.73 9.24 -4.95
C ALA A 18 0.74 7.75 -4.62
N ILE A 19 1.93 7.25 -4.27
CA ILE A 19 2.25 5.87 -3.97
C ILE A 19 2.26 5.68 -2.46
N TYR A 20 1.36 4.83 -1.98
CA TYR A 20 1.20 4.56 -0.57
C TYR A 20 1.28 3.07 -0.30
N ARG A 21 1.57 2.74 0.97
CA ARG A 21 1.48 1.38 1.45
C ARG A 21 0.04 1.05 1.82
N LYS A 22 -0.50 -0.08 1.33
CA LYS A 22 -1.85 -0.55 1.68
C LYS A 22 -1.94 -1.30 3.01
N PHE A 23 -0.80 -1.67 3.60
CA PHE A 23 -0.69 -2.37 4.87
C PHE A 23 -1.48 -3.68 4.90
N SER A 24 -1.42 -4.47 3.83
CA SER A 24 -2.26 -5.68 3.63
C SER A 24 -2.21 -6.66 4.81
N THR A 25 -1.01 -6.99 5.32
CA THR A 25 -0.87 -7.89 6.48
C THR A 25 -1.49 -7.31 7.74
N LEU A 26 -1.34 -6.01 7.99
CA LEU A 26 -1.91 -5.36 9.17
C LEU A 26 -3.43 -5.26 9.04
N CYS A 27 -3.93 -4.91 7.86
CA CYS A 27 -5.37 -4.89 7.56
C CYS A 27 -6.00 -6.27 7.77
N ALA A 28 -5.40 -7.33 7.22
CA ALA A 28 -5.84 -8.70 7.44
C ALA A 28 -5.86 -9.06 8.93
N LYS A 29 -4.81 -8.71 9.69
CA LYS A 29 -4.75 -8.93 11.13
C LYS A 29 -5.89 -8.23 11.87
N MET A 30 -6.20 -6.97 11.52
CA MET A 30 -7.32 -6.24 12.14
C MET A 30 -8.68 -6.86 11.81
N LEU A 31 -8.88 -7.32 10.57
CA LEU A 31 -10.10 -8.02 10.16
C LEU A 31 -10.28 -9.34 10.92
N LEU A 32 -9.20 -10.10 11.10
CA LEU A 32 -9.22 -11.35 11.87
C LEU A 32 -9.57 -11.12 13.34
N TYR A 33 -9.07 -10.05 13.97
CA TYR A 33 -9.47 -9.71 15.33
C TYR A 33 -10.96 -9.35 15.43
N LYS A 34 -11.47 -8.57 14.49
CA LYS A 34 -12.91 -8.24 14.45
C LYS A 34 -13.77 -9.47 14.23
N GLN A 35 -13.34 -10.41 13.39
CA GLN A 35 -14.01 -11.69 13.19
C GLN A 35 -14.02 -12.53 14.47
N ALA A 36 -12.89 -12.60 15.18
CA ALA A 36 -12.80 -13.34 16.45
C ALA A 36 -13.70 -12.72 17.55
N GLU A 37 -13.75 -11.38 17.63
CA GLU A 37 -14.65 -10.67 18.54
C GLU A 37 -16.12 -11.00 18.24
N LEU A 38 -16.52 -10.97 16.96
CA LEU A 38 -17.88 -11.35 16.56
C LEU A 38 -18.20 -12.81 16.88
N GLN A 39 -17.26 -13.73 16.63
CA GLN A 39 -17.44 -15.15 16.95
C GLN A 39 -17.61 -15.40 18.45
N HIS A 40 -16.93 -14.60 19.29
CA HIS A 40 -17.12 -14.67 20.73
C HIS A 40 -18.52 -14.19 21.14
N LEU A 41 -18.97 -13.06 20.60
CA LEU A 41 -20.31 -12.51 20.86
C LEU A 41 -21.42 -13.44 20.36
N GLU A 42 -21.25 -14.07 19.20
CA GLU A 42 -22.17 -15.09 18.66
C GLU A 42 -22.32 -16.25 19.64
N ASN A 43 -21.20 -16.79 20.13
CA ASN A 43 -21.21 -17.86 21.12
C ASN A 43 -21.85 -17.43 22.46
N GLU A 44 -21.60 -16.20 22.93
CA GLU A 44 -22.28 -15.67 24.12
C GLU A 44 -23.80 -15.57 23.94
N LEU A 45 -24.25 -15.11 22.77
CA LEU A 45 -25.67 -15.02 22.44
C LEU A 45 -26.32 -16.41 22.39
N ASP A 46 -25.64 -17.40 21.81
CA ASP A 46 -26.11 -18.78 21.77
C ASP A 46 -26.27 -19.37 23.18
N ILE A 47 -25.29 -19.13 24.06
CA ILE A 47 -25.36 -19.56 25.47
C ILE A 47 -26.55 -18.90 26.17
N ILE A 48 -26.75 -17.58 25.99
CA ILE A 48 -27.88 -16.85 26.58
C ILE A 48 -29.20 -17.41 26.06
N SER A 49 -29.31 -17.63 24.75
CA SER A 49 -30.50 -18.19 24.13
C SER A 49 -30.82 -19.60 24.65
N GLN A 50 -29.80 -20.43 24.90
CA GLN A 50 -29.97 -21.75 25.51
C GLN A 50 -30.48 -21.63 26.96
N ILE A 51 -29.88 -20.76 27.77
CA ILE A 51 -30.32 -20.53 29.15
C ILE A 51 -31.77 -20.04 29.20
N ASP A 52 -32.12 -19.07 28.34
CA ASP A 52 -33.48 -18.53 28.27
C ASP A 52 -34.50 -19.58 27.79
N SER A 53 -34.10 -20.49 26.88
CA SER A 53 -34.95 -21.60 26.43
C SER A 53 -35.27 -22.63 27.53
N CYS A 54 -34.35 -22.82 28.49
CA CYS A 54 -34.54 -23.69 29.65
C CYS A 54 -35.44 -23.06 30.73
N ASN A 55 -35.68 -21.75 30.67
CA ASN A 55 -36.54 -21.05 31.61
C ASN A 55 -37.97 -20.93 31.05
N SER A 56 -38.93 -21.53 31.76
CA SER A 56 -40.37 -21.52 31.41
C SER A 56 -40.90 -20.14 31.03
N GLU A 57 -40.52 -19.08 31.77
CA GLU A 57 -41.02 -17.71 31.54
C GLU A 57 -40.31 -16.99 30.39
N LYS A 58 -39.07 -17.37 30.08
CA LYS A 58 -38.21 -16.70 29.08
C LYS A 58 -38.07 -17.47 27.76
N SER A 59 -38.57 -18.71 27.69
CA SER A 59 -38.57 -19.54 26.49
C SER A 59 -39.25 -18.87 25.28
N VAL A 60 -40.19 -17.95 25.53
CA VAL A 60 -40.89 -17.16 24.50
C VAL A 60 -39.93 -16.18 23.80
N PHE A 61 -38.85 -15.74 24.46
CA PHE A 61 -37.84 -14.87 23.87
C PHE A 61 -37.03 -15.56 22.77
N ALA A 62 -36.77 -16.87 22.90
CA ALA A 62 -36.08 -17.65 21.88
C ALA A 62 -36.86 -17.75 20.55
N VAL A 63 -38.18 -17.55 20.57
CA VAL A 63 -39.08 -17.75 19.42
C VAL A 63 -39.57 -16.43 18.81
N SER A 64 -39.65 -15.35 19.60
CA SER A 64 -40.30 -14.10 19.16
C SER A 64 -39.51 -12.84 19.52
N TRP A 65 -39.02 -12.15 18.49
CA TRP A 65 -38.46 -10.80 18.60
C TRP A 65 -39.40 -9.81 19.31
N ARG A 66 -40.72 -9.93 19.10
CA ARG A 66 -41.71 -9.07 19.77
C ARG A 66 -41.75 -9.32 21.28
N ALA A 67 -41.49 -10.54 21.72
CA ALA A 67 -41.41 -10.86 23.15
C ALA A 67 -40.13 -10.29 23.77
N ILE A 68 -39.00 -10.37 23.05
CA ILE A 68 -37.72 -9.74 23.44
C ILE A 68 -37.91 -8.22 23.63
N ASP A 69 -38.62 -7.58 22.69
CA ASP A 69 -38.86 -6.14 22.70
C ASP A 69 -39.79 -5.71 23.85
N LYS A 70 -40.85 -6.47 24.10
CA LYS A 70 -41.83 -6.20 25.16
C LYS A 70 -41.28 -6.43 26.57
N GLY A 71 -40.46 -7.47 26.78
CA GLY A 71 -39.89 -7.79 28.09
C GLY A 71 -39.00 -6.67 28.68
N LEU A 72 -38.44 -5.81 27.83
CA LEU A 72 -37.65 -4.65 28.26
C LEU A 72 -38.54 -3.51 28.81
N MET A 73 -39.74 -3.34 28.26
CA MET A 73 -40.70 -2.30 28.68
C MET A 73 -41.26 -2.58 30.08
N GLU A 74 -41.21 -3.84 30.51
CA GLU A 74 -41.64 -4.30 31.83
C GLU A 74 -40.50 -4.26 32.88
N GLY A 75 -39.34 -3.67 32.53
CA GLY A 75 -38.23 -3.43 33.46
C GLY A 75 -37.32 -4.63 33.70
N GLY A 76 -37.48 -5.71 32.93
CA GLY A 76 -36.57 -6.86 32.96
C GLY A 76 -35.31 -6.60 32.13
N ASP A 77 -34.14 -6.82 32.73
CA ASP A 77 -32.86 -6.72 32.04
C ASP A 77 -32.75 -7.86 31.00
N ASN A 78 -32.98 -7.54 29.72
CA ASN A 78 -32.97 -8.52 28.64
C ASN A 78 -31.56 -8.60 28.04
N LEU A 79 -30.71 -9.42 28.68
CA LEU A 79 -29.33 -9.70 28.25
C LEU A 79 -29.26 -10.13 26.78
N GLN A 80 -30.24 -10.89 26.27
CA GLN A 80 -30.30 -11.32 24.88
C GLN A 80 -30.41 -10.12 23.93
N LYS A 81 -31.30 -9.16 24.22
CA LYS A 81 -31.47 -7.95 23.42
C LYS A 81 -30.22 -7.05 23.43
N GLN A 82 -29.59 -6.90 24.60
CA GLN A 82 -28.35 -6.14 24.74
C GLN A 82 -27.24 -6.74 23.87
N LYS A 83 -27.08 -8.07 23.92
CA LYS A 83 -26.11 -8.78 23.10
C LYS A 83 -26.40 -8.68 21.61
N ILE A 84 -27.66 -8.76 21.19
CA ILE A 84 -28.04 -8.53 19.79
C ILE A 84 -27.70 -7.10 19.35
N SER A 85 -27.92 -6.10 20.21
CA SER A 85 -27.54 -4.71 19.91
C SER A 85 -26.02 -4.56 19.75
N GLU A 86 -25.26 -5.13 20.68
CA GLU A 86 -23.79 -5.14 20.64
C GLU A 86 -23.26 -5.81 19.36
N ILE A 87 -23.81 -6.99 18.99
CA ILE A 87 -23.46 -7.69 17.75
C ILE A 87 -23.77 -6.83 16.53
N ASN A 88 -24.93 -6.16 16.49
CA ASN A 88 -25.30 -5.29 15.37
C ASN A 88 -24.34 -4.11 15.20
N GLU A 89 -23.84 -3.52 16.29
CA GLU A 89 -22.82 -2.47 16.21
C GLU A 89 -21.52 -3.02 15.63
N LYS A 90 -21.04 -4.13 16.20
CA LYS A 90 -19.76 -4.75 15.81
C LYS A 90 -19.76 -5.29 14.39
N ILE A 91 -20.86 -5.88 13.94
CA ILE A 91 -20.97 -6.43 12.58
C ILE A 91 -20.98 -5.32 11.54
N ASN A 92 -21.61 -4.18 11.82
CA ASN A 92 -21.57 -3.02 10.95
C ASN A 92 -20.14 -2.46 10.84
N GLU A 93 -19.40 -2.38 11.95
CA GLU A 93 -18.00 -2.01 11.91
C GLU A 93 -17.17 -2.97 11.06
N TYR A 94 -17.36 -4.28 11.24
CA TYR A 94 -16.67 -5.33 10.50
C TYR A 94 -16.97 -5.26 8.99
N TYR A 95 -18.23 -5.14 8.60
CA TYR A 95 -18.63 -4.99 7.20
C TYR A 95 -18.08 -3.71 6.58
N SER A 96 -18.10 -2.59 7.31
CA SER A 96 -17.50 -1.34 6.83
C SER A 96 -15.99 -1.50 6.60
N ALA A 97 -15.29 -2.21 7.49
CA ALA A 97 -13.86 -2.47 7.39
C ALA A 97 -13.55 -3.40 6.20
N LEU A 98 -14.35 -4.45 5.99
CA LEU A 98 -14.22 -5.36 4.85
C LEU A 98 -14.40 -4.64 3.51
N LEU A 99 -15.43 -3.79 3.39
CA LEU A 99 -15.66 -3.03 2.17
C LEU A 99 -14.52 -2.06 1.87
N LYS A 100 -14.03 -1.34 2.89
CA LYS A 100 -12.85 -0.46 2.76
C LYS A 100 -11.61 -1.25 2.38
N ALA A 101 -11.38 -2.41 3.01
CA ALA A 101 -10.26 -3.28 2.69
C ALA A 101 -10.32 -3.72 1.22
N ARG A 102 -11.48 -4.18 0.75
CA ARG A 102 -11.69 -4.53 -0.66
C ARG A 102 -11.35 -3.36 -1.59
N GLN A 103 -11.86 -2.16 -1.31
CA GLN A 103 -11.58 -0.96 -2.11
C GLN A 103 -10.08 -0.67 -2.20
N VAL A 104 -9.37 -0.76 -1.07
CA VAL A 104 -7.92 -0.57 -1.01
C VAL A 104 -7.18 -1.67 -1.79
N HIS A 105 -7.64 -2.92 -1.70
CA HIS A 105 -7.06 -4.06 -2.42
C HIS A 105 -7.27 -3.99 -3.94
N THR A 106 -8.33 -3.31 -4.40
CA THR A 106 -8.60 -3.09 -5.83
C THR A 106 -7.82 -1.93 -6.43
N LEU A 107 -7.12 -1.13 -5.62
CA LEU A 107 -6.28 -0.05 -6.14
C LEU A 107 -5.18 -0.59 -7.05
N ALA A 108 -4.81 0.20 -8.04
CA ALA A 108 -3.79 -0.17 -9.01
C ALA A 108 -2.42 -0.34 -8.33
N LYS A 109 -1.65 -1.29 -8.85
CA LYS A 109 -0.24 -1.43 -8.49
C LYS A 109 0.54 -0.30 -9.20
N PRO A 110 1.43 0.42 -8.50
CA PRO A 110 2.28 1.42 -9.13
C PRO A 110 3.24 0.79 -10.15
N GLY A 111 3.62 1.57 -11.17
CA GLY A 111 4.65 1.17 -12.13
C GLY A 111 6.03 1.12 -11.48
N ASP A 112 6.88 0.18 -11.91
CA ASP A 112 8.21 0.01 -11.32
C ASP A 112 9.10 1.25 -11.51
N SER A 113 8.92 1.99 -12.61
CA SER A 113 9.62 3.26 -12.89
C SER A 113 9.29 4.35 -11.86
N ASP A 114 8.02 4.49 -11.48
CA ASP A 114 7.56 5.54 -10.56
C ASP A 114 8.05 5.25 -9.14
N ILE A 115 8.04 3.96 -8.75
CA ILE A 115 8.59 3.51 -7.47
C ILE A 115 10.09 3.79 -7.39
N ASN A 116 10.84 3.49 -8.45
CA ASN A 116 12.28 3.72 -8.50
C ASN A 116 12.60 5.21 -8.45
N PHE A 117 11.88 6.04 -9.20
CA PHE A 117 12.03 7.50 -9.12
C PHE A 117 11.78 8.01 -7.71
N LEU A 118 10.67 7.60 -7.08
CA LEU A 118 10.33 8.05 -5.73
C LEU A 118 11.41 7.63 -4.72
N ARG A 119 11.96 6.43 -4.85
CA ARG A 119 13.06 5.95 -4.01
C ARG A 119 14.32 6.79 -4.21
N GLU A 120 14.74 6.99 -5.44
CA GLU A 120 15.90 7.84 -5.75
C GLU A 120 15.72 9.25 -5.22
N TRP A 121 14.53 9.82 -5.37
CA TRP A 121 14.24 11.17 -4.88
C TRP A 121 14.34 11.25 -3.35
N LEU A 122 13.83 10.25 -2.62
CA LEU A 122 13.92 10.17 -1.16
C LEU A 122 15.37 10.05 -0.67
N GLU A 123 16.23 9.36 -1.43
CA GLU A 123 17.66 9.19 -1.16
C GLU A 123 18.51 10.40 -1.58
N ARG A 124 18.01 11.28 -2.47
CA ARG A 124 18.79 12.44 -2.90
C ARG A 124 18.91 13.50 -1.79
N PRO A 125 20.12 14.06 -1.57
CA PRO A 125 20.34 15.11 -0.57
C PRO A 125 19.51 16.38 -0.86
N ASP A 126 19.24 16.69 -2.13
CA ASP A 126 18.43 17.87 -2.48
C ASP A 126 16.95 17.55 -2.74
N GLY A 127 16.58 16.26 -2.80
CA GLY A 127 15.20 15.77 -3.03
C GLY A 127 14.47 15.49 -1.72
N GLY A 128 14.88 14.46 -1.00
CA GLY A 128 14.33 14.10 0.31
C GLY A 128 15.17 14.58 1.50
N ASP A 129 16.41 15.01 1.27
CA ASP A 129 17.42 15.30 2.33
C ASP A 129 17.59 14.14 3.33
N TYR A 130 17.33 12.92 2.86
CA TYR A 130 17.17 11.75 3.73
C TYR A 130 16.26 12.01 4.93
N SER A 131 15.33 12.95 4.86
CA SER A 131 14.60 13.41 6.05
C SER A 131 13.65 12.36 6.58
N ILE A 132 13.19 11.45 5.71
CA ILE A 132 12.40 10.29 6.09
C ILE A 132 13.39 9.14 6.30
N LYS A 133 13.66 8.78 7.56
CA LYS A 133 14.60 7.70 7.96
C LYS A 133 13.91 6.64 8.79
N GLY A 134 14.60 5.52 8.94
CA GLY A 134 14.18 4.44 9.83
C GLY A 134 12.91 3.75 9.33
N VAL A 135 11.97 3.53 10.25
CA VAL A 135 10.71 2.81 9.98
C VAL A 135 9.87 3.53 8.92
N GLU A 136 9.96 4.86 8.88
CA GLU A 136 9.14 5.69 8.00
C GLU A 136 9.58 5.61 6.53
N ALA A 137 10.84 5.27 6.25
CA ALA A 137 11.35 5.08 4.88
C ALA A 137 11.09 3.66 4.35
N GLU A 138 10.73 2.72 5.22
CA GLU A 138 10.53 1.32 4.84
C GLU A 138 9.42 1.05 3.81
N PRO A 139 8.32 1.81 3.74
CA PRO A 139 7.26 1.56 2.76
C PRO A 139 7.77 1.47 1.32
N TRP A 140 8.74 2.29 0.94
CA TRP A 140 9.23 2.40 -0.44
C TRP A 140 10.43 1.50 -0.76
N LYS A 141 10.83 0.60 0.16
CA LYS A 141 11.88 -0.40 -0.07
C LYS A 141 11.39 -1.52 -0.99
N LEU A 142 12.29 -2.07 -1.82
CA LEU A 142 11.99 -3.15 -2.78
C LEU A 142 11.32 -4.37 -2.14
N CYS A 143 11.74 -4.75 -0.93
CA CYS A 143 11.18 -5.89 -0.19
C CYS A 143 9.69 -5.74 0.15
N ARG A 144 9.12 -4.53 0.04
CA ARG A 144 7.69 -4.25 0.32
C ARG A 144 6.93 -3.75 -0.91
N ALA A 145 7.50 -3.84 -2.11
CA ALA A 145 6.88 -3.35 -3.35
C ALA A 145 5.50 -3.98 -3.64
N ALA A 146 5.25 -5.21 -3.18
CA ALA A 146 3.95 -5.88 -3.31
C ALA A 146 2.83 -5.24 -2.46
N ASP A 147 3.19 -4.49 -1.43
CA ASP A 147 2.27 -3.83 -0.50
C ASP A 147 2.04 -2.34 -0.87
N LEU A 148 2.52 -1.91 -2.04
CA LEU A 148 2.31 -0.56 -2.55
C LEU A 148 1.10 -0.49 -3.48
N VAL A 149 0.41 0.66 -3.42
CA VAL A 149 -0.73 1.03 -4.26
C VAL A 149 -0.55 2.45 -4.75
N THR A 150 -1.06 2.75 -5.94
CA THR A 150 -1.14 4.11 -6.46
C THR A 150 -2.59 4.59 -6.45
N LEU A 151 -2.78 5.87 -6.13
CA LEU A 151 -4.09 6.53 -6.27
C LEU A 151 -4.31 7.08 -7.68
N SER A 152 -3.25 7.26 -8.48
CA SER A 152 -3.40 7.66 -9.87
C SER A 152 -3.59 6.44 -10.75
N GLN A 153 -4.61 6.48 -11.62
CA GLN A 153 -4.70 5.54 -12.73
C GLN A 153 -3.66 5.97 -13.75
N SER A 154 -2.43 5.48 -13.59
CA SER A 154 -1.41 5.67 -14.60
C SER A 154 -1.79 4.80 -15.79
N ASP A 155 -2.42 5.41 -16.80
CA ASP A 155 -2.61 4.81 -18.12
C ASP A 155 -1.21 4.66 -18.72
N GLY A 156 -0.61 3.51 -18.41
CA GLY A 156 0.83 3.31 -18.48
C GLY A 156 1.44 3.69 -19.81
N ARG A 157 2.56 4.41 -19.67
CA ARG A 157 3.57 4.82 -20.65
C ARG A 157 3.35 6.25 -21.20
N ASP A 158 4.39 7.05 -20.98
CA ASP A 158 4.68 8.37 -21.54
C ASP A 158 4.24 9.63 -20.78
N VAL A 159 3.14 9.66 -20.02
CA VAL A 159 2.75 10.90 -19.30
C VAL A 159 3.70 11.26 -18.16
N PHE A 160 4.09 10.27 -17.33
CA PHE A 160 5.04 10.52 -16.24
C PHE A 160 6.44 10.82 -16.75
N ALA A 161 6.92 10.08 -17.76
CA ALA A 161 8.24 10.31 -18.33
C ALA A 161 8.36 11.71 -18.94
N GLN A 162 7.32 12.17 -19.66
CA GLN A 162 7.23 13.54 -20.18
C GLN A 162 7.13 14.57 -19.05
N SER A 163 6.31 14.33 -18.02
CA SER A 163 6.21 15.25 -16.88
C SER A 163 7.52 15.32 -16.07
N LEU A 164 8.27 14.22 -16.02
CA LEU A 164 9.55 14.13 -15.34
C LEU A 164 10.65 14.91 -16.07
N SER A 165 10.73 14.77 -17.40
CA SER A 165 11.68 15.53 -18.21
C SER A 165 11.35 17.01 -18.25
N ASP A 166 10.06 17.35 -18.38
CA ASP A 166 9.65 18.71 -18.75
C ASP A 166 9.47 19.60 -17.52
N ASN A 167 9.07 19.04 -16.38
CA ASN A 167 8.75 19.81 -15.19
C ASN A 167 9.59 19.44 -13.96
N ILE A 168 9.81 18.14 -13.70
CA ILE A 168 10.52 17.70 -12.48
C ILE A 168 12.00 18.08 -12.54
N LEU A 169 12.71 17.67 -13.62
CA LEU A 169 14.14 17.94 -13.78
C LEU A 169 14.44 19.45 -13.77
N PRO A 170 13.75 20.30 -14.55
CA PRO A 170 14.04 21.73 -14.60
C PRO A 170 13.66 22.48 -13.31
N TRP A 171 12.54 22.14 -12.68
CA TRP A 171 12.15 22.74 -11.40
C TRP A 171 13.16 22.40 -10.30
N TYR A 172 13.62 21.15 -10.25
CA TYR A 172 14.64 20.70 -9.30
C TYR A 172 15.98 21.37 -9.54
N HIS A 173 16.46 21.41 -10.80
CA HIS A 173 17.69 22.14 -11.14
C HIS A 173 17.59 23.64 -10.79
N ARG A 174 16.42 24.25 -10.96
CA ARG A 174 16.21 25.68 -10.68
C ARG A 174 16.10 26.03 -9.20
N TYR A 175 15.52 25.16 -8.35
CA TYR A 175 15.30 25.44 -6.93
C TYR A 175 16.38 24.86 -6.01
N PHE A 176 16.99 23.73 -6.37
CA PHE A 176 17.96 23.02 -5.53
C PHE A 176 19.32 22.84 -6.21
N GLY A 177 19.37 22.89 -7.55
CA GLY A 177 20.57 22.69 -8.35
C GLY A 177 21.46 23.93 -8.50
N HIS A 178 21.92 24.53 -7.41
CA HIS A 178 23.13 25.37 -7.42
C HIS A 178 23.89 25.24 -6.10
N ARG A 179 24.50 24.07 -5.88
CA ARG A 179 25.71 23.98 -5.06
C ARG A 179 26.85 23.57 -5.97
N GLN A 180 27.75 24.53 -6.19
CA GLN A 180 28.84 24.48 -7.15
C GLN A 180 29.63 23.17 -7.05
N LYS A 181 29.79 22.48 -8.18
CA LYS A 181 31.00 21.68 -8.39
C LYS A 181 32.16 22.64 -8.14
N GLY A 182 32.89 22.43 -7.05
CA GLY A 182 34.13 23.15 -6.79
C GLY A 182 34.97 23.04 -8.05
N ALA A 183 35.38 24.19 -8.58
CA ALA A 183 36.20 24.25 -9.77
C ALA A 183 37.56 23.58 -9.48
N THR A 184 37.67 22.27 -9.72
CA THR A 184 38.94 21.69 -10.11
C THR A 184 39.17 22.12 -11.54
N LYS A 185 40.07 23.10 -11.69
CA LYS A 185 40.56 23.56 -12.98
C LYS A 185 40.97 22.33 -13.80
N SER A 186 40.35 22.17 -14.96
CA SER A 186 40.80 21.26 -15.99
C SER A 186 42.25 21.59 -16.36
N ASN A 187 43.07 20.56 -16.51
CA ASN A 187 44.12 20.51 -17.51
C ASN A 187 44.20 19.06 -17.95
N ASP A 188 43.25 18.67 -18.80
CA ASP A 188 43.52 18.00 -20.07
C ASP A 188 42.17 17.73 -20.75
N GLY A 189 42.11 18.06 -22.03
CA GLY A 189 40.87 18.06 -22.79
C GLY A 189 40.31 16.66 -23.00
N LEU A 190 38.97 16.59 -23.02
CA LEU A 190 38.07 15.53 -23.47
C LEU A 190 37.09 15.09 -22.36
N ASP A 191 36.17 15.98 -21.98
CA ASP A 191 35.00 15.58 -21.19
C ASP A 191 33.71 16.02 -21.92
N ASN A 192 32.79 15.06 -22.07
CA ASN A 192 31.39 15.16 -22.51
C ASN A 192 31.05 14.59 -23.89
N ILE A 193 31.33 13.30 -24.11
CA ILE A 193 30.51 12.47 -25.00
C ILE A 193 29.85 11.40 -24.12
N TRP A 194 28.53 11.43 -24.02
CA TRP A 194 27.76 10.33 -23.41
C TRP A 194 27.70 9.19 -24.43
N GLU A 195 28.56 8.19 -24.29
CA GLU A 195 28.41 6.93 -25.02
C GLU A 195 27.28 6.11 -24.38
N TYR A 196 26.17 5.99 -25.09
CA TYR A 196 25.15 5.00 -24.80
C TYR A 196 25.62 3.64 -25.33
N GLN A 197 26.10 2.77 -24.44
CA GLN A 197 26.29 1.36 -24.79
C GLN A 197 24.91 0.68 -24.87
N VAL A 198 24.47 0.42 -26.10
CA VAL A 198 23.34 -0.47 -26.37
C VAL A 198 23.77 -1.89 -26.00
N CYS A 199 23.13 -2.49 -24.99
CA CYS A 199 23.32 -3.89 -24.65
C CYS A 199 22.91 -4.78 -25.83
N SER A 200 23.87 -5.21 -26.65
CA SER A 200 23.66 -6.28 -27.62
C SER A 200 23.62 -7.63 -26.89
N LEU A 201 22.48 -8.31 -27.00
CA LEU A 201 22.28 -9.70 -26.61
C LEU A 201 23.21 -10.59 -27.43
N ASN A 202 24.28 -11.10 -26.81
CA ASN A 202 25.10 -12.14 -27.42
C ASN A 202 24.53 -13.53 -27.08
N HIS A 203 24.05 -14.21 -28.13
CA HIS A 203 23.75 -15.65 -28.13
C HIS A 203 25.02 -16.47 -27.84
N PRO A 204 24.94 -17.61 -27.12
CA PRO A 204 26.08 -18.51 -26.99
C PRO A 204 26.27 -19.34 -28.28
N VAL A 205 27.46 -19.28 -28.85
CA VAL A 205 27.89 -20.10 -30.00
C VAL A 205 28.39 -21.45 -29.49
N LEU A 206 27.89 -22.55 -30.08
CA LEU A 206 28.28 -23.94 -29.81
C LEU A 206 29.69 -24.25 -30.33
N PRO A 207 30.43 -25.23 -29.73
CA PRO A 207 31.78 -25.56 -30.13
C PRO A 207 31.83 -26.36 -31.44
N GLN A 208 32.67 -25.92 -32.38
CA GLN A 208 32.96 -26.58 -33.65
C GLN A 208 33.84 -27.83 -33.45
N GLY A 209 33.52 -28.93 -34.15
CA GLY A 209 34.26 -30.20 -34.17
C GLY A 209 35.54 -30.19 -35.04
N PRO A 210 36.29 -31.31 -35.08
CA PRO A 210 37.68 -31.36 -35.54
C PRO A 210 37.83 -31.42 -37.08
N PRO A 211 39.05 -31.17 -37.62
CA PRO A 211 39.24 -30.87 -39.04
C PRO A 211 39.22 -32.14 -39.89
N THR A 212 38.67 -32.03 -41.10
CA THR A 212 38.78 -33.04 -42.15
C THR A 212 39.53 -32.48 -43.35
N ASP A 213 40.38 -33.34 -43.89
CA ASP A 213 41.47 -33.09 -44.83
C ASP A 213 41.03 -32.70 -46.25
N SER A 214 41.89 -31.93 -46.91
CA SER A 214 42.11 -31.94 -48.37
C SER A 214 43.62 -31.71 -48.55
N ALA A 215 44.36 -32.37 -49.44
CA ALA A 215 44.04 -32.81 -50.78
C ALA A 215 45.04 -33.88 -51.27
N THR A 216 44.65 -34.55 -52.38
CA THR A 216 45.48 -35.10 -53.48
C THR A 216 46.76 -35.87 -53.15
#